data_AF-A0A349YQC7-F1
#
_entry.id   AF-A0A349YQC7-F1
#
_cell.length_a   1.000
_cell.length_b   1.000
_cell.length_c   1.000
_cell.angle_alpha   90.00
_cell.angle_beta   90.00
_cell.angle_gamma   90.00
#
_symmetry.space_group_name_H-M   'P 1'
#
loop_
_entity.id
_entity.type
_entity.pdbx_description
1 polymer ?
#
loop_
_entity_poly.entity_id
_entity_poly.type
_entity_poly.pdbx_seq_one_letter_code
_entity_poly.pdbx_strand_id
1 'polypeptide(L)'
;MEGNIIMFYYAELNTVTRIVVQVFQTENAIFHADYVELESLDTSLVGKKYDAETGNFVDPQPQDLKAHTTDEIAYKTQNKWLSTKLDEMDVAIASSGGGGGSSVFEIADGTDSYKLKITDSTLANTADGTYAFAMGVCNTAYSFNTVLGKFAKDDIVRGYQSNMSGDSFVIGNGTKSVTSGVTTKSNGFRVTQEGKVYGAGEYNSSGADYAECFEWYDGNPNNEERLGKFVTLDGNKIKIANAIDYVLGVVTAHSSVIGNNPIDWSGRFQKDIFGRVQLDSEGIPLTVSNYDETQAYIERTKRKEWATVGLLGQLVVEDDGTCDVNSYCNVLAGIATHTSANYGSYRVLKRLDDNHILILFR
;
A
#
# COMPACT_ATOMS: atom_id res chain seq x y z
N MET A 1 -41.70 -22.32 48.86
CA MET A 1 -42.43 -22.40 47.57
C MET A 1 -41.36 -22.33 46.50
N GLU A 2 -40.96 -23.48 45.96
CA GLU A 2 -40.05 -23.53 44.82
C GLU A 2 -40.77 -22.89 43.63
N GLY A 3 -40.20 -21.82 43.07
CA GLY A 3 -40.74 -21.15 41.91
C GLY A 3 -40.54 -22.02 40.67
N ASN A 4 -41.58 -22.24 39.88
CA ASN A 4 -41.46 -22.88 38.58
C ASN A 4 -40.56 -22.03 37.68
N ILE A 5 -39.36 -22.54 37.38
CA ILE A 5 -38.47 -21.97 36.35
C ILE A 5 -39.05 -22.36 34.99
N ILE A 6 -39.33 -21.37 34.14
CA ILE A 6 -39.80 -21.60 32.76
C ILE A 6 -38.57 -21.87 31.89
N MET A 7 -38.57 -23.00 31.20
CA MET A 7 -37.50 -23.40 30.28
C MET A 7 -37.98 -23.33 28.84
N PHE A 8 -37.15 -22.76 27.96
CA PHE A 8 -37.35 -22.71 26.52
C PHE A 8 -36.34 -23.62 25.83
N TYR A 9 -36.71 -24.19 24.68
CA TYR A 9 -35.87 -25.09 23.90
C TYR A 9 -35.59 -24.47 22.53
N TYR A 10 -34.35 -24.53 22.05
CA TYR A 10 -33.94 -23.92 20.79
C TYR A 10 -33.02 -24.84 19.98
N ALA A 11 -33.17 -24.79 18.65
CA ALA A 11 -32.18 -25.28 17.69
C ALA A 11 -31.33 -24.11 17.18
N GLU A 12 -30.01 -24.22 17.26
CA GLU A 12 -29.07 -23.26 16.65
C GLU A 12 -28.75 -23.67 15.22
N LEU A 13 -28.83 -22.72 14.30
CA LEU A 13 -28.59 -22.91 12.86
C LEU A 13 -27.23 -22.36 12.46
N ASN A 14 -26.50 -23.11 11.62
CA ASN A 14 -25.37 -22.54 10.89
C ASN A 14 -25.86 -21.39 9.99
N THR A 15 -25.19 -20.23 10.09
CA THR A 15 -25.60 -18.98 9.43
C THR A 15 -25.66 -19.07 7.90
N VAL A 16 -24.94 -20.02 7.30
CA VAL A 16 -24.86 -20.20 5.84
C VAL A 16 -25.70 -21.39 5.38
N THR A 17 -25.51 -22.57 5.98
CA THR A 17 -26.14 -23.80 5.48
C THR A 17 -27.55 -24.04 6.01
N ARG A 18 -27.93 -23.33 7.10
CA ARG A 18 -29.18 -23.53 7.85
C ARG A 18 -29.36 -24.95 8.39
N ILE A 19 -28.24 -25.65 8.60
CA ILE A 19 -28.20 -26.95 9.28
C ILE A 19 -28.16 -26.71 10.79
N VAL A 20 -28.93 -27.49 11.54
CA VAL A 20 -28.95 -27.48 13.01
C VAL A 20 -27.61 -27.98 13.52
N VAL A 21 -26.86 -27.11 14.18
CA VAL A 21 -25.55 -27.43 14.77
C VAL A 21 -25.69 -28.00 16.18
N GLN A 22 -26.67 -27.52 16.94
CA GLN A 22 -27.01 -28.05 18.27
C GLN A 22 -28.44 -27.71 18.68
N VAL A 23 -28.95 -28.44 19.69
CA VAL A 23 -30.24 -28.18 20.33
C VAL A 23 -30.01 -28.07 21.84
N PHE A 24 -30.54 -27.02 22.47
CA PHE A 24 -30.30 -26.72 23.88
C PHE A 24 -31.52 -26.09 24.57
N GLN A 25 -31.48 -25.99 25.90
CA GLN A 25 -32.51 -25.34 26.71
C GLN A 25 -31.94 -24.13 27.46
N THR A 26 -32.77 -23.13 27.73
CA THR A 26 -32.39 -21.89 28.41
C THR A 26 -33.58 -21.30 29.18
N GLU A 27 -33.29 -20.56 30.26
CA GLU A 27 -34.29 -19.83 31.06
C GLU A 27 -34.72 -18.51 30.40
N ASN A 28 -33.96 -18.04 29.40
CA ASN A 28 -34.21 -16.78 28.71
C ASN A 28 -34.66 -17.02 27.27
N ALA A 29 -35.76 -16.37 26.86
CA ALA A 29 -36.22 -16.39 25.48
C ALA A 29 -35.20 -15.67 24.56
N ILE A 30 -34.97 -16.25 23.38
CA ILE A 30 -33.99 -15.75 22.40
C ILE A 30 -34.74 -15.30 21.14
N PHE A 31 -34.51 -14.05 20.72
CA PHE A 31 -35.07 -13.48 19.49
C PHE A 31 -33.94 -13.16 18.50
N HIS A 32 -33.51 -14.16 17.74
CA HIS A 32 -32.43 -14.01 16.76
C HIS A 32 -32.64 -14.96 15.59
N ALA A 33 -32.30 -14.53 14.37
CA ALA A 33 -32.62 -15.24 13.12
C ALA A 33 -31.93 -16.60 12.95
N ASP A 34 -30.94 -16.90 13.80
CA ASP A 34 -30.17 -18.15 13.76
C ASP A 34 -30.66 -19.18 14.79
N TYR A 35 -31.74 -18.89 15.53
CA TYR A 35 -32.32 -19.81 16.49
C TYR A 35 -33.79 -20.06 16.17
N VAL A 36 -34.20 -21.33 16.24
CA VAL A 36 -35.59 -21.75 16.06
C VAL A 36 -36.09 -22.29 17.40
N GLU A 37 -37.14 -21.70 17.94
CA GLU A 37 -37.78 -22.19 19.17
C GLU A 37 -38.46 -23.53 18.90
N LEU A 38 -38.27 -24.46 19.82
CA LEU A 38 -38.84 -25.80 19.78
C LEU A 38 -39.80 -25.97 20.96
N GLU A 39 -40.84 -26.78 20.77
CA GLU A 39 -41.80 -27.10 21.84
C GLU A 39 -41.17 -28.00 22.92
N SER A 40 -40.15 -28.80 22.58
CA SER A 40 -39.44 -29.66 23.51
C SER A 40 -38.01 -29.96 23.05
N LEU A 41 -37.15 -30.45 23.95
CA LEU A 41 -35.78 -30.84 23.62
C LEU A 41 -35.77 -32.12 22.76
N ASP A 42 -35.60 -31.95 21.44
CA ASP A 42 -35.42 -33.05 20.50
C ASP A 42 -34.03 -32.99 19.85
N THR A 43 -33.11 -33.80 20.36
CA THR A 43 -31.73 -33.85 19.84
C THR A 43 -31.61 -34.61 18.52
N SER A 44 -32.67 -35.30 18.06
CA SER A 44 -32.67 -35.98 16.75
C SER A 44 -32.67 -35.01 15.56
N LEU A 45 -32.90 -33.72 15.83
CA LEU A 45 -32.85 -32.64 14.83
C LEU A 45 -31.42 -32.20 14.49
N VAL A 46 -30.42 -32.55 15.31
CA VAL A 46 -29.03 -32.16 15.06
C VAL A 46 -28.56 -32.76 13.72
N GLY A 47 -28.01 -31.91 12.85
CA GLY A 47 -27.58 -32.29 11.51
C GLY A 47 -28.69 -32.22 10.44
N LYS A 48 -29.94 -31.96 10.81
CA LYS A 48 -31.02 -31.68 9.85
C LYS A 48 -30.99 -30.22 9.38
N LYS A 49 -31.53 -29.96 8.18
CA LYS A 49 -31.67 -28.61 7.63
C LYS A 49 -33.04 -28.05 7.98
N TYR A 50 -33.09 -26.83 8.50
CA TYR A 50 -34.35 -26.11 8.69
C TYR A 50 -34.80 -25.48 7.37
N ASP A 51 -36.01 -25.79 6.94
CA ASP A 51 -36.66 -25.18 5.79
C ASP A 51 -37.64 -24.11 6.25
N ALA A 52 -37.29 -22.84 6.04
CA ALA A 52 -38.10 -21.70 6.46
C ALA A 52 -39.40 -21.54 5.65
N GLU A 53 -39.49 -22.12 4.45
CA GLU A 53 -40.71 -22.04 3.63
C GLU A 53 -41.77 -23.01 4.14
N THR A 54 -41.36 -24.20 4.60
CA THR A 54 -42.27 -25.24 5.08
C THR A 54 -42.36 -25.31 6.60
N GLY A 55 -41.44 -24.67 7.33
CA GLY A 55 -41.34 -24.71 8.79
C GLY A 55 -40.86 -26.05 9.37
N ASN A 56 -40.31 -26.93 8.53
CA ASN A 56 -39.95 -28.31 8.91
C ASN A 56 -38.43 -28.55 8.87
N PHE A 57 -37.96 -29.51 9.68
CA PHE A 57 -36.59 -30.01 9.61
C PHE A 57 -36.50 -31.23 8.69
N VAL A 58 -35.67 -31.13 7.65
CA VAL A 58 -35.50 -32.16 6.62
C VAL A 58 -34.06 -32.66 6.58
N ASP A 59 -33.86 -33.89 6.10
CA ASP A 59 -32.51 -34.41 5.90
C ASP A 59 -31.80 -33.59 4.80
N PRO A 60 -30.53 -33.20 5.01
CA PRO A 60 -29.78 -32.49 3.98
C PRO A 60 -29.68 -33.37 2.74
N GLN A 61 -30.06 -32.81 1.58
CA GLN A 61 -29.89 -33.51 0.31
C GLN A 61 -28.40 -33.84 0.11
N PRO A 62 -28.04 -35.06 -0.34
CA PRO A 62 -26.65 -35.39 -0.63
C PRO A 62 -26.12 -34.41 -1.67
N GLN A 63 -25.06 -33.67 -1.34
CA GLN A 63 -24.35 -32.89 -2.34
C GLN A 63 -23.57 -33.86 -3.23
N ASP A 64 -23.85 -33.86 -4.53
CA ASP A 64 -23.10 -34.65 -5.50
C ASP A 64 -21.66 -34.10 -5.60
N LEU A 65 -20.76 -34.74 -4.86
CA LEU A 65 -19.35 -34.37 -4.79
C LEU A 65 -18.59 -34.57 -6.11
N LYS A 66 -19.21 -35.10 -7.18
CA LYS A 66 -18.63 -35.10 -8.53
C LYS A 66 -18.46 -33.69 -9.13
N ALA A 67 -19.02 -32.65 -8.52
CA ALA A 67 -18.78 -31.26 -8.93
C ALA A 67 -17.44 -30.67 -8.41
N HIS A 68 -16.65 -31.44 -7.65
CA HIS A 68 -15.34 -31.01 -7.16
C HIS A 68 -14.22 -31.90 -7.71
N THR A 69 -13.88 -31.70 -8.99
CA THR A 69 -12.53 -32.00 -9.48
C THR A 69 -12.03 -30.83 -10.30
N THR A 70 -10.94 -30.25 -9.80
CA THR A 70 -9.98 -29.38 -10.46
C THR A 70 -9.68 -29.83 -11.88
N ASP A 71 -9.63 -28.86 -12.78
CA ASP A 71 -8.97 -28.89 -14.08
C ASP A 71 -9.61 -29.72 -15.21
N GLU A 72 -9.91 -29.00 -16.29
CA GLU A 72 -10.12 -29.48 -17.67
C GLU A 72 -11.25 -30.50 -17.96
N ILE A 73 -12.48 -30.03 -18.20
CA ILE A 73 -13.31 -30.61 -19.28
C ILE A 73 -14.00 -29.49 -20.07
N ALA A 74 -13.76 -29.55 -21.38
CA ALA A 74 -14.21 -28.62 -22.39
C ALA A 74 -15.73 -28.36 -22.39
N TYR A 75 -16.04 -27.07 -22.51
CA TYR A 75 -17.33 -26.54 -22.95
C TYR A 75 -17.75 -27.15 -24.30
N LYS A 76 -18.92 -27.78 -24.34
CA LYS A 76 -19.85 -27.72 -25.49
C LYS A 76 -21.19 -28.34 -25.09
N THR A 77 -22.15 -27.50 -24.72
CA THR A 77 -23.45 -27.41 -25.41
C THR A 77 -24.28 -26.29 -24.80
N GLN A 78 -24.82 -25.44 -25.68
CA GLN A 78 -25.74 -24.32 -25.47
C GLN A 78 -25.08 -22.95 -25.33
N ASN A 79 -25.37 -22.12 -26.34
CA ASN A 79 -24.74 -20.85 -26.69
C ASN A 79 -25.07 -19.72 -25.70
N LYS A 80 -24.24 -19.50 -24.68
CA LYS A 80 -24.02 -18.16 -24.09
C LYS A 80 -22.62 -18.11 -23.47
N TRP A 81 -21.87 -17.04 -23.72
CA TRP A 81 -20.56 -16.84 -23.11
C TRP A 81 -20.72 -16.42 -21.65
N LEU A 82 -19.79 -16.83 -20.78
CA LEU A 82 -19.75 -16.38 -19.37
C LEU A 82 -19.52 -14.86 -19.27
N SER A 83 -18.84 -14.26 -20.24
CA SER A 83 -18.72 -12.80 -20.37
C SER A 83 -20.08 -12.14 -20.56
N THR A 84 -21.00 -12.76 -21.30
CA THR A 84 -22.37 -12.22 -21.48
C THR A 84 -23.20 -12.30 -20.21
N LYS A 85 -22.88 -13.23 -19.28
CA LYS A 85 -23.57 -13.32 -17.99
C LYS A 85 -22.97 -12.41 -16.92
N LEU A 86 -21.70 -12.05 -17.04
CA LEU A 86 -21.08 -11.01 -16.21
C LEU A 86 -21.60 -9.61 -16.61
N ASP A 87 -21.90 -9.39 -17.89
CA ASP A 87 -22.64 -8.20 -18.36
C ASP A 87 -24.13 -8.23 -17.92
N GLU A 88 -24.75 -9.40 -17.76
CA GLU A 88 -26.11 -9.54 -17.17
C GLU A 88 -26.11 -9.54 -15.62
N MET A 89 -24.93 -9.65 -14.99
CA MET A 89 -24.72 -9.45 -13.55
C MET A 89 -24.36 -7.99 -13.26
N ASP A 90 -25.06 -7.08 -13.94
CA ASP A 90 -25.32 -5.74 -13.44
C ASP A 90 -25.59 -5.88 -11.94
N VAL A 91 -24.60 -5.43 -11.18
CA VAL A 91 -24.66 -5.35 -9.74
C VAL A 91 -25.88 -4.47 -9.47
N ALA A 92 -26.96 -5.07 -8.99
CA ALA A 92 -28.10 -4.33 -8.48
C ALA A 92 -27.63 -3.52 -7.28
N ILE A 93 -27.16 -2.31 -7.54
CA ILE A 93 -26.98 -1.28 -6.52
C ILE A 93 -28.23 -0.44 -6.55
N ALA A 94 -28.96 -0.55 -5.44
CA ALA A 94 -30.26 0.04 -5.24
C ALA A 94 -30.23 1.55 -5.51
N SER A 95 -30.83 1.97 -6.62
CA SER A 95 -31.37 3.32 -6.75
C SER A 95 -32.75 3.34 -6.10
N SER A 96 -32.87 3.88 -4.90
CA SER A 96 -34.19 4.24 -4.34
C SER A 96 -34.32 5.75 -4.28
N GLY A 97 -35.19 6.29 -5.12
CA GLY A 97 -35.69 7.64 -4.99
C GLY A 97 -36.52 7.80 -3.72
N GLY A 98 -36.40 8.98 -3.09
CA GLY A 98 -37.42 9.54 -2.22
C GLY A 98 -37.46 9.06 -0.77
N GLY A 99 -36.93 9.92 0.12
CA GLY A 99 -37.49 10.11 1.46
C GLY A 99 -36.92 9.26 2.61
N GLY A 100 -36.18 9.92 3.50
CA GLY A 100 -35.88 9.43 4.85
C GLY A 100 -34.58 8.60 4.93
N GLY A 101 -33.65 9.09 5.75
CA GLY A 101 -32.29 8.56 5.99
C GLY A 101 -32.01 7.11 5.60
N SER A 102 -31.10 6.91 4.64
CA SER A 102 -30.55 5.60 4.30
C SER A 102 -29.11 5.75 3.81
N SER A 103 -28.21 4.86 4.24
CA SER A 103 -26.83 4.75 3.77
C SER A 103 -26.83 4.33 2.30
N VAL A 104 -26.50 5.24 1.39
CA VAL A 104 -26.54 4.97 -0.06
C VAL A 104 -25.13 4.66 -0.57
N PHE A 105 -24.87 3.42 -0.96
CA PHE A 105 -23.79 3.08 -1.89
C PHE A 105 -24.32 3.44 -3.29
N GLU A 106 -23.75 4.46 -3.96
CA GLU A 106 -24.19 4.93 -5.29
C GLU A 106 -23.09 4.53 -6.30
N ILE A 107 -23.26 3.47 -7.12
CA ILE A 107 -22.43 3.36 -8.34
C ILE A 107 -22.98 4.36 -9.33
N ALA A 108 -22.12 5.25 -9.82
CA ALA A 108 -22.53 6.28 -10.77
C ALA A 108 -22.72 5.66 -12.15
N ASP A 109 -23.80 6.04 -12.81
CA ASP A 109 -24.25 5.58 -14.13
C ASP A 109 -23.41 6.12 -15.32
N GLY A 110 -22.16 6.49 -15.07
CA GLY A 110 -21.23 6.98 -16.10
C GLY A 110 -20.13 5.96 -16.36
N THR A 111 -20.39 5.03 -17.29
CA THR A 111 -19.55 4.00 -17.95
C THR A 111 -18.44 3.26 -17.19
N ASP A 112 -17.74 3.80 -16.19
CA ASP A 112 -16.75 3.10 -15.34
C ASP A 112 -16.40 3.92 -14.05
N SER A 113 -17.39 4.48 -13.34
CA SER A 113 -17.13 5.31 -12.13
C SER A 113 -17.81 4.75 -10.87
N TYR A 114 -17.06 4.69 -9.76
CA TYR A 114 -17.51 4.10 -8.49
C TYR A 114 -17.54 5.17 -7.39
N LYS A 115 -18.71 5.42 -6.76
CA LYS A 115 -18.83 6.33 -5.60
C LYS A 115 -19.20 5.54 -4.34
N LEU A 116 -18.57 5.87 -3.22
CA LEU A 116 -19.05 5.47 -1.89
C LEU A 116 -19.43 6.74 -1.12
N LYS A 117 -20.73 6.96 -0.92
CA LYS A 117 -21.29 8.15 -0.28
C LYS A 117 -21.59 7.88 1.18
N ILE A 118 -21.08 8.74 2.07
CA ILE A 118 -21.44 8.78 3.50
C ILE A 118 -22.45 9.92 3.72
N THR A 119 -23.43 9.64 4.57
CA THR A 119 -24.85 10.02 4.52
C THR A 119 -25.22 11.46 4.94
N ASP A 120 -24.39 12.46 4.68
CA ASP A 120 -24.80 13.89 4.77
C ASP A 120 -24.77 14.50 3.37
N SER A 121 -25.94 14.85 2.82
CA SER A 121 -26.08 15.40 1.47
C SER A 121 -25.30 16.71 1.25
N THR A 122 -24.92 17.42 2.31
CA THR A 122 -24.08 18.63 2.23
C THR A 122 -22.58 18.35 2.27
N LEU A 123 -22.19 17.12 2.58
CA LEU A 123 -20.81 16.66 2.73
C LEU A 123 -20.51 15.42 1.88
N ALA A 124 -21.31 15.20 0.84
CA ALA A 124 -21.18 14.08 -0.06
C ALA A 124 -19.87 14.17 -0.87
N ASN A 125 -19.35 13.01 -1.25
CA ASN A 125 -18.28 12.93 -2.23
C ASN A 125 -18.85 13.08 -3.65
N THR A 126 -18.09 13.72 -4.52
CA THR A 126 -18.35 13.84 -5.95
C THR A 126 -17.30 13.02 -6.69
N ALA A 127 -17.74 12.14 -7.60
CA ALA A 127 -16.86 11.56 -8.62
C ALA A 127 -17.42 11.96 -9.99
N ASP A 128 -16.60 12.63 -10.80
CA ASP A 128 -16.97 13.21 -12.08
C ASP A 128 -16.03 12.70 -13.18
N GLY A 129 -16.56 11.76 -13.99
CA GLY A 129 -15.91 11.21 -15.17
C GLY A 129 -15.38 9.80 -14.98
N THR A 130 -14.88 9.23 -16.07
CA THR A 130 -14.49 7.82 -16.17
C THR A 130 -13.33 7.48 -15.23
N TYR A 131 -13.44 6.36 -14.51
CA TYR A 131 -12.44 5.88 -13.55
C TYR A 131 -12.16 6.84 -12.39
N ALA A 132 -13.09 7.74 -12.08
CA ALA A 132 -13.01 8.59 -10.88
C ALA A 132 -13.43 7.80 -9.63
N PHE A 133 -12.65 7.89 -8.55
CA PHE A 133 -12.98 7.31 -7.26
C PHE A 133 -12.84 8.34 -6.13
N ALA A 134 -13.90 8.53 -5.35
CA ALA A 134 -13.91 9.41 -4.18
C ALA A 134 -14.48 8.72 -2.95
N MET A 135 -13.77 8.80 -1.81
CA MET A 135 -14.20 8.23 -0.53
C MET A 135 -13.91 9.18 0.64
N GLY A 136 -14.70 9.09 1.72
CA GLY A 136 -14.55 9.92 2.91
C GLY A 136 -15.59 11.04 2.96
N VAL A 137 -15.18 12.28 3.23
CA VAL A 137 -16.10 13.41 3.46
C VAL A 137 -15.80 14.58 2.52
N CYS A 138 -16.78 15.01 1.73
CA CYS A 138 -16.75 16.21 0.90
C CYS A 138 -15.51 16.30 -0.03
N ASN A 139 -15.19 15.19 -0.69
CA ASN A 139 -14.11 15.11 -1.67
C ASN A 139 -14.67 15.14 -3.10
N THR A 140 -13.92 15.71 -4.03
CA THR A 140 -14.24 15.68 -5.47
C THR A 140 -13.11 14.96 -6.21
N ALA A 141 -13.44 13.87 -6.92
CA ALA A 141 -12.54 13.18 -7.83
C ALA A 141 -12.98 13.41 -9.29
N TYR A 142 -12.01 13.52 -10.18
CA TYR A 142 -12.24 13.59 -11.63
C TYR A 142 -11.73 12.31 -12.33
N SER A 143 -11.84 12.27 -13.67
CA SER A 143 -11.40 11.12 -14.47
C SER A 143 -9.97 10.68 -14.15
N PHE A 144 -9.79 9.37 -13.91
CA PHE A 144 -8.49 8.76 -13.56
C PHE A 144 -7.87 9.26 -12.24
N ASN A 145 -8.67 9.85 -11.34
CA ASN A 145 -8.25 10.27 -10.00
C ASN A 145 -8.80 9.32 -8.92
N THR A 146 -8.02 9.14 -7.86
CA THR A 146 -8.46 8.57 -6.58
C THR A 146 -8.32 9.61 -5.48
N VAL A 147 -9.42 9.98 -4.81
CA VAL A 147 -9.45 11.04 -3.78
C VAL A 147 -10.07 10.52 -2.48
N LEU A 148 -9.29 10.49 -1.41
CA LEU A 148 -9.72 9.97 -0.11
C LEU A 148 -9.62 11.03 0.99
N GLY A 149 -10.04 10.69 2.21
CA GLY A 149 -9.88 11.53 3.40
C GLY A 149 -11.03 12.51 3.57
N LYS A 150 -10.75 13.77 3.94
CA LYS A 150 -11.79 14.77 4.19
C LYS A 150 -11.44 16.12 3.59
N PHE A 151 -12.42 16.76 2.95
CA PHE A 151 -12.34 18.11 2.45
C PHE A 151 -11.06 18.34 1.62
N ALA A 152 -10.78 17.45 0.67
CA ALA A 152 -9.69 17.63 -0.29
C ALA A 152 -9.87 18.94 -1.06
N LYS A 153 -8.76 19.57 -1.45
CA LYS A 153 -8.76 20.83 -2.21
C LYS A 153 -9.48 20.65 -3.55
N ASP A 154 -10.24 21.66 -3.97
CA ASP A 154 -11.08 21.53 -5.17
C ASP A 154 -10.29 21.71 -6.49
N ASP A 155 -8.99 22.04 -6.41
CA ASP A 155 -8.08 22.21 -7.57
C ASP A 155 -7.40 20.91 -8.01
N ILE A 156 -7.99 19.76 -7.67
CA ILE A 156 -7.57 18.45 -8.16
C ILE A 156 -7.67 18.44 -9.68
N VAL A 157 -6.60 18.04 -10.35
CA VAL A 157 -6.50 18.11 -11.81
C VAL A 157 -6.98 16.80 -12.42
N ARG A 158 -7.93 16.89 -13.36
CA ARG A 158 -8.46 15.75 -14.13
C ARG A 158 -7.34 15.06 -14.93
N GLY A 159 -7.34 13.74 -14.91
CA GLY A 159 -6.47 12.91 -15.73
C GLY A 159 -7.01 12.63 -17.14
N TYR A 160 -6.11 12.20 -18.04
CA TYR A 160 -6.47 11.78 -19.40
C TYR A 160 -5.73 10.49 -19.75
N GLN A 161 -6.41 9.56 -20.44
CA GLN A 161 -5.80 8.31 -20.90
C GLN A 161 -4.60 8.53 -21.83
N SER A 162 -4.61 9.61 -22.59
CA SER A 162 -3.66 9.87 -23.68
C SER A 162 -2.42 10.66 -23.26
N ASN A 163 -2.24 11.01 -21.98
CA ASN A 163 -1.06 11.71 -21.49
C ASN A 163 -0.87 11.53 -19.97
N MET A 164 0.14 12.19 -19.40
CA MET A 164 0.46 12.13 -17.96
C MET A 164 -0.04 13.35 -17.17
N SER A 165 -0.97 14.13 -17.71
CA SER A 165 -1.53 15.28 -17.01
C SER A 165 -2.50 14.84 -15.93
N GLY A 166 -2.53 15.53 -14.79
CA GLY A 166 -3.52 15.31 -13.73
C GLY A 166 -2.96 14.78 -12.42
N ASP A 167 -3.87 14.60 -11.46
CA ASP A 167 -3.59 14.00 -10.15
C ASP A 167 -4.04 12.53 -10.11
N SER A 168 -3.16 11.60 -9.79
CA SER A 168 -3.52 10.18 -9.67
C SER A 168 -4.20 9.90 -8.33
N PHE A 169 -3.61 10.41 -7.23
CA PHE A 169 -3.99 10.02 -5.88
C PHE A 169 -3.88 11.21 -4.92
N VAL A 170 -4.96 11.50 -4.19
CA VAL A 170 -5.04 12.65 -3.29
C VAL A 170 -5.67 12.26 -1.97
N ILE A 171 -5.06 12.67 -0.85
CA ILE A 171 -5.63 12.54 0.49
C ILE A 171 -5.98 13.94 1.02
N GLY A 172 -7.27 14.21 1.17
CA GLY A 172 -7.79 15.42 1.80
C GLY A 172 -7.55 15.41 3.31
N ASN A 173 -7.05 16.52 3.85
CA ASN A 173 -6.88 16.75 5.29
C ASN A 173 -7.58 18.03 5.78
N GLY A 174 -8.51 18.56 4.99
CA GLY A 174 -9.25 19.77 5.34
C GLY A 174 -10.18 19.57 6.54
N THR A 175 -10.82 20.65 6.96
CA THR A 175 -11.65 20.69 8.16
C THR A 175 -12.95 21.44 7.90
N LYS A 176 -13.97 21.14 8.71
CA LYS A 176 -15.20 21.93 8.78
C LYS A 176 -15.44 22.30 10.25
N SER A 177 -15.58 23.59 10.50
CA SER A 177 -15.90 24.10 11.83
C SER A 177 -17.34 23.75 12.17
N VAL A 178 -17.57 23.10 13.31
CA VAL A 178 -18.92 22.82 13.82
C VAL A 178 -19.64 24.09 14.27
N THR A 179 -18.90 25.12 14.71
CA THR A 179 -19.47 26.37 15.24
C THR A 179 -19.85 27.35 14.14
N SER A 180 -18.96 27.55 13.15
CA SER A 180 -19.18 28.53 12.08
C SER A 180 -19.70 27.93 10.78
N GLY A 181 -19.69 26.59 10.64
CA GLY A 181 -20.02 25.90 9.39
C GLY A 181 -18.98 26.07 8.27
N VAL A 182 -17.94 26.88 8.49
CA VAL A 182 -16.89 27.16 7.51
C VAL A 182 -16.10 25.90 7.21
N THR A 183 -15.94 25.62 5.92
CA THR A 183 -15.13 24.51 5.42
C THR A 183 -13.81 25.05 4.89
N THR A 184 -12.70 24.48 5.36
CA THR A 184 -11.34 24.75 4.87
C THR A 184 -10.83 23.52 4.17
N LYS A 185 -10.63 23.64 2.87
CA LYS A 185 -10.21 22.53 2.00
C LYS A 185 -8.68 22.46 1.92
N SER A 186 -8.12 21.26 2.00
CA SER A 186 -6.67 21.04 1.98
C SER A 186 -6.32 19.60 1.61
N ASN A 187 -5.13 19.42 1.02
CA ASN A 187 -4.56 18.11 0.71
C ASN A 187 -3.39 17.85 1.65
N GLY A 188 -3.36 16.70 2.32
CA GLY A 188 -2.23 16.25 3.14
C GLY A 188 -1.18 15.50 2.34
N PHE A 189 -1.60 14.81 1.27
CA PHE A 189 -0.74 14.02 0.38
C PHE A 189 -1.30 14.02 -1.04
N ARG A 190 -0.42 14.09 -2.04
CA ARG A 190 -0.81 14.11 -3.46
C ARG A 190 0.24 13.47 -4.35
N VAL A 191 -0.18 12.60 -5.27
CA VAL A 191 0.64 12.02 -6.33
C VAL A 191 0.04 12.39 -7.68
N THR A 192 0.85 12.97 -8.58
CA THR A 192 0.43 13.34 -9.93
C THR A 192 0.58 12.17 -10.92
N GLN A 193 -0.08 12.25 -12.08
CA GLN A 193 0.11 11.29 -13.16
C GLN A 193 1.51 11.36 -13.80
N GLU A 194 2.22 12.48 -13.63
CA GLU A 194 3.66 12.60 -13.92
C GLU A 194 4.57 11.91 -12.89
N GLY A 195 4.01 11.34 -11.81
CA GLY A 195 4.76 10.64 -10.76
C GLY A 195 5.37 11.56 -9.69
N LYS A 196 4.97 12.84 -9.62
CA LYS A 196 5.44 13.75 -8.56
C LYS A 196 4.67 13.49 -7.27
N VAL A 197 5.39 13.43 -6.15
CA VAL A 197 4.82 13.19 -4.82
C VAL A 197 4.95 14.45 -3.97
N TYR A 198 3.85 14.85 -3.33
CA TYR A 198 3.76 16.02 -2.48
C TYR A 198 3.19 15.63 -1.10
N GLY A 199 3.87 16.06 -0.04
CA GLY A 199 3.35 16.03 1.33
C GLY A 199 3.16 17.46 1.84
N ALA A 200 2.10 17.69 2.62
CA ALA A 200 1.84 18.99 3.23
C ALA A 200 2.67 19.26 4.51
N GLY A 201 3.37 18.24 5.00
CA GLY A 201 4.23 18.30 6.20
C GLY A 201 5.46 17.43 6.04
N GLU A 202 6.10 17.10 7.16
CA GLU A 202 7.34 16.32 7.18
C GLU A 202 7.13 14.87 6.75
N TYR A 203 8.09 14.34 5.97
CA TYR A 203 8.24 12.90 5.78
C TYR A 203 9.06 12.34 6.95
N ASN A 204 8.46 11.43 7.71
CA ASN A 204 9.10 10.78 8.85
C ASN A 204 9.40 9.32 8.50
N SER A 205 10.67 8.93 8.60
CA SER A 205 11.16 7.56 8.39
C SER A 205 12.09 7.16 9.53
N SER A 206 12.27 5.85 9.73
CA SER A 206 13.21 5.30 10.71
C SER A 206 14.67 5.40 10.28
N GLY A 207 14.95 5.59 8.99
CA GLY A 207 16.30 5.83 8.47
C GLY A 207 16.79 7.24 8.79
N ALA A 208 18.10 7.41 8.94
CA ALA A 208 18.71 8.67 9.43
C ALA A 208 19.62 9.37 8.42
N ASP A 209 19.69 8.86 7.20
CA ASP A 209 20.57 9.36 6.14
C ASP A 209 19.86 9.53 4.78
N TYR A 210 20.43 10.44 3.98
CA TYR A 210 20.22 10.49 2.54
C TYR A 210 21.32 9.69 1.86
N ALA A 211 20.94 8.79 0.96
CA ALA A 211 21.87 7.93 0.25
C ALA A 211 21.57 7.86 -1.24
N GLU A 212 22.56 7.47 -2.02
CA GLU A 212 22.40 7.17 -3.45
C GLU A 212 23.00 5.81 -3.80
N CYS A 213 22.48 5.18 -4.85
CA CYS A 213 23.08 3.94 -5.38
C CYS A 213 24.29 4.24 -6.28
N PHE A 214 25.40 3.57 -6.02
CA PHE A 214 26.62 3.58 -6.84
C PHE A 214 27.06 2.17 -7.21
N GLU A 215 27.69 2.02 -8.38
CA GLU A 215 28.25 0.74 -8.82
C GLU A 215 29.67 0.56 -8.27
N TRP A 216 30.01 -0.63 -7.81
CA TRP A 216 31.35 -1.00 -7.40
C TRP A 216 32.30 -1.04 -8.59
N TYR A 217 33.50 -0.49 -8.42
CA TYR A 217 34.56 -0.53 -9.43
C TYR A 217 34.94 -1.98 -9.78
N ASP A 218 35.03 -2.85 -8.79
CA ASP A 218 35.33 -4.27 -8.95
C ASP A 218 34.09 -5.14 -9.29
N GLY A 219 32.89 -4.55 -9.26
CA GLY A 219 31.62 -5.25 -9.46
C GLY A 219 31.23 -6.22 -8.33
N ASN A 220 31.94 -6.20 -7.19
CA ASN A 220 31.72 -7.08 -6.03
C ASN A 220 31.49 -8.56 -6.43
N PRO A 221 32.47 -9.21 -7.06
CA PRO A 221 32.27 -10.51 -7.72
C PRO A 221 31.83 -11.60 -6.73
N ASN A 222 32.32 -11.52 -5.49
CA ASN A 222 32.08 -12.49 -4.42
C ASN A 222 30.81 -12.20 -3.60
N ASN A 223 30.06 -11.14 -3.92
CA ASN A 223 28.89 -10.71 -3.14
C ASN A 223 29.21 -10.48 -1.66
N GLU A 224 30.34 -9.81 -1.39
CA GLU A 224 30.78 -9.45 -0.04
C GLU A 224 29.83 -8.42 0.57
N GLU A 225 29.55 -8.57 1.86
CA GLU A 225 28.89 -7.55 2.65
C GLU A 225 29.91 -6.46 3.01
N ARG A 226 29.64 -5.22 2.58
CA ARG A 226 30.56 -4.09 2.70
C ARG A 226 29.93 -2.92 3.47
N LEU A 227 28.92 -3.21 4.30
CA LEU A 227 28.23 -2.22 5.13
C LEU A 227 29.19 -1.53 6.08
N GLY A 228 28.95 -0.27 6.40
CA GLY A 228 29.78 0.50 7.32
C GLY A 228 31.17 0.86 6.80
N LYS A 229 31.54 0.42 5.60
CA LYS A 229 32.79 0.82 4.94
C LYS A 229 32.68 2.21 4.36
N PHE A 230 33.71 3.02 4.58
CA PHE A 230 33.90 4.28 3.87
C PHE A 230 34.36 4.02 2.43
N VAL A 231 33.79 4.77 1.49
CA VAL A 231 34.08 4.64 0.06
C VAL A 231 34.50 5.95 -0.59
N THR A 232 35.28 5.84 -1.66
CA THR A 232 35.71 6.92 -2.56
C THR A 232 35.28 6.60 -3.99
N LEU A 233 35.56 7.51 -4.92
CA LEU A 233 35.24 7.37 -6.34
C LEU A 233 36.48 7.00 -7.17
N ASP A 234 36.23 6.18 -8.19
CA ASP A 234 37.09 5.99 -9.36
C ASP A 234 36.23 6.23 -10.60
N GLY A 235 36.34 7.43 -11.17
CA GLY A 235 35.36 7.90 -12.15
C GLY A 235 33.96 8.00 -11.53
N ASN A 236 33.00 7.23 -12.06
CA ASN A 236 31.61 7.18 -11.59
C ASN A 236 31.30 5.94 -10.72
N LYS A 237 32.32 5.14 -10.37
CA LYS A 237 32.17 3.91 -9.56
C LYS A 237 32.82 4.08 -8.21
N ILE A 238 32.37 3.30 -7.22
CA ILE A 238 32.90 3.34 -5.86
C ILE A 238 33.98 2.27 -5.62
N LYS A 239 34.92 2.60 -4.74
CA LYS A 239 35.89 1.67 -4.14
C LYS A 239 36.13 2.03 -2.69
N ILE A 240 36.74 1.12 -1.93
CA ILE A 240 37.07 1.36 -0.52
C ILE A 240 38.04 2.54 -0.38
N ALA A 241 37.76 3.47 0.53
CA ALA A 241 38.56 4.67 0.75
C ALA A 241 39.80 4.41 1.62
N ASN A 242 40.90 5.11 1.35
CA ASN A 242 42.11 5.13 2.16
C ASN A 242 42.35 6.51 2.82
N ALA A 243 43.39 6.62 3.65
CA ALA A 243 43.63 7.76 4.57
C ALA A 243 43.86 9.14 3.93
N ILE A 244 43.97 9.22 2.61
CA ILE A 244 44.16 10.46 1.85
C ILE A 244 43.12 10.64 0.74
N ASP A 245 42.20 9.70 0.60
CA ASP A 245 41.20 9.76 -0.45
C ASP A 245 40.12 10.78 -0.10
N TYR A 246 39.50 11.34 -1.13
CA TYR A 246 38.21 12.00 -0.98
C TYR A 246 37.18 10.95 -0.55
N VAL A 247 36.56 11.10 0.61
CA VAL A 247 35.52 10.19 1.07
C VAL A 247 34.18 10.66 0.52
N LEU A 248 33.58 9.82 -0.33
CA LEU A 248 32.24 10.05 -0.88
C LEU A 248 31.16 9.87 0.19
N GLY A 249 31.26 8.78 0.96
CA GLY A 249 30.19 8.33 1.84
C GLY A 249 30.49 7.01 2.52
N VAL A 250 29.48 6.44 3.17
CA VAL A 250 29.53 5.15 3.85
C VAL A 250 28.49 4.22 3.23
N VAL A 251 28.86 2.95 2.98
CA VAL A 251 27.89 1.95 2.53
C VAL A 251 26.86 1.70 3.65
N THR A 252 25.59 1.94 3.37
CA THR A 252 24.50 1.94 4.36
C THR A 252 23.44 0.90 4.04
N ALA A 253 22.78 0.39 5.07
CA ALA A 253 21.70 -0.60 4.95
C ALA A 253 20.29 0.00 5.09
N HIS A 254 20.15 1.17 5.72
CA HIS A 254 18.85 1.65 6.18
C HIS A 254 18.73 3.18 6.12
N SER A 255 18.55 3.69 4.90
CA SER A 255 18.41 5.11 4.60
C SER A 255 16.98 5.63 4.69
N SER A 256 16.83 6.91 5.01
CA SER A 256 15.53 7.59 4.97
C SER A 256 15.03 7.76 3.54
N VAL A 257 15.96 8.14 2.65
CA VAL A 257 15.73 8.36 1.23
C VAL A 257 16.88 7.75 0.43
N ILE A 258 16.56 6.98 -0.61
CA ILE A 258 17.53 6.40 -1.54
C ILE A 258 17.32 7.02 -2.92
N GLY A 259 18.23 7.90 -3.31
CA GLY A 259 18.35 8.45 -4.66
C GLY A 259 19.00 7.47 -5.64
N ASN A 260 18.87 7.76 -6.93
CA ASN A 260 19.45 6.96 -8.00
C ASN A 260 19.05 5.46 -7.93
N ASN A 261 17.86 5.13 -7.43
CA ASN A 261 17.30 3.76 -7.44
C ASN A 261 15.90 3.78 -8.09
N PRO A 262 15.81 3.73 -9.43
CA PRO A 262 14.52 3.87 -10.11
C PRO A 262 13.67 2.61 -9.92
N ILE A 263 12.34 2.78 -9.86
CA ILE A 263 11.36 1.69 -9.71
C ILE A 263 11.31 0.77 -10.95
N ASP A 264 11.56 1.34 -12.13
CA ASP A 264 11.63 0.65 -13.42
C ASP A 264 12.97 0.96 -14.10
N TRP A 265 13.25 0.28 -15.22
CA TRP A 265 14.43 0.63 -16.02
C TRP A 265 14.33 2.07 -16.54
N SER A 266 15.03 2.97 -15.85
CA SER A 266 14.98 4.40 -16.12
C SER A 266 15.61 4.80 -17.45
N GLY A 267 16.27 3.86 -18.14
CA GLY A 267 16.80 4.03 -19.50
C GLY A 267 15.76 3.85 -20.60
N ARG A 268 14.53 3.43 -20.29
CA ARG A 268 13.49 3.20 -21.30
C ARG A 268 13.02 4.46 -22.04
N PHE A 269 13.21 5.63 -21.43
CA PHE A 269 12.82 6.92 -22.01
C PHE A 269 14.03 7.73 -22.45
N GLN A 270 13.88 8.44 -23.56
CA GLN A 270 14.82 9.46 -24.00
C GLN A 270 14.84 10.59 -22.97
N LYS A 271 16.05 11.03 -22.63
CA LYS A 271 16.29 12.09 -21.66
C LYS A 271 17.21 13.14 -22.26
N ASP A 272 17.01 14.38 -21.85
CA ASP A 272 17.97 15.43 -22.16
C ASP A 272 19.24 15.30 -21.29
N ILE A 273 20.20 16.20 -21.53
CA ILE A 273 21.49 16.21 -20.81
C ILE A 273 21.36 16.42 -19.30
N PHE A 274 20.20 16.91 -18.83
CA PHE A 274 19.91 17.11 -17.41
C PHE A 274 19.06 15.99 -16.81
N GLY A 275 18.77 14.93 -17.57
CA GLY A 275 18.02 13.76 -17.13
C GLY A 275 16.50 13.90 -17.18
N ARG A 276 15.97 15.00 -17.75
CA ARG A 276 14.52 15.19 -17.91
C ARG A 276 14.01 14.33 -19.07
N VAL A 277 12.91 13.62 -18.85
CA VAL A 277 12.25 12.82 -19.89
C VAL A 277 11.77 13.73 -21.01
N GLN A 278 12.10 13.38 -22.25
CA GLN A 278 11.61 14.07 -23.43
C GLN A 278 10.21 13.56 -23.80
N LEU A 279 9.31 14.49 -24.08
CA LEU A 279 7.94 14.20 -24.48
C LEU A 279 7.74 14.52 -25.96
N ASP A 280 6.85 13.79 -26.63
CA ASP A 280 6.37 14.15 -27.96
C ASP A 280 5.37 15.33 -27.93
N SER A 281 4.80 15.67 -29.08
CA SER A 281 3.82 16.75 -29.21
C SER A 281 2.51 16.51 -28.45
N GLU A 282 2.23 15.27 -28.06
CA GLU A 282 1.03 14.85 -27.35
C GLU A 282 1.26 14.71 -25.84
N GLY A 283 2.50 14.90 -25.38
CA GLY A 283 2.89 14.84 -23.98
C GLY A 283 3.25 13.42 -23.50
N ILE A 284 3.51 12.50 -24.43
CA ILE A 284 3.89 11.12 -24.13
C ILE A 284 5.43 10.98 -24.07
N PRO A 285 5.99 10.22 -23.09
CA PRO A 285 7.41 9.93 -23.05
C PRO A 285 7.94 9.23 -24.30
N LEU A 286 8.98 9.79 -24.91
CA LEU A 286 9.69 9.15 -26.02
C LEU A 286 10.48 7.95 -25.51
N THR A 287 10.25 6.75 -26.07
CA THR A 287 11.03 5.55 -25.72
C THR A 287 12.36 5.49 -26.46
N VAL A 288 13.36 4.83 -25.87
CA VAL A 288 14.60 4.50 -26.59
C VAL A 288 14.37 3.31 -27.51
N SER A 289 15.04 3.28 -28.67
CA SER A 289 14.81 2.27 -29.71
C SER A 289 15.26 0.85 -29.34
N ASN A 290 16.13 0.71 -28.34
CA ASN A 290 16.65 -0.56 -27.86
C ASN A 290 15.96 -1.04 -26.57
N TYR A 291 14.81 -0.49 -26.23
CA TYR A 291 14.02 -0.96 -25.09
C TYR A 291 13.39 -2.32 -25.38
N ASP A 292 13.68 -3.32 -24.55
CA ASP A 292 13.08 -4.65 -24.60
C ASP A 292 12.13 -4.82 -23.41
N GLU A 293 10.82 -4.75 -23.68
CA GLU A 293 9.76 -4.84 -22.66
C GLU A 293 9.64 -6.22 -22.01
N THR A 294 10.26 -7.25 -22.60
CA THR A 294 10.22 -8.62 -22.07
C THR A 294 11.23 -8.83 -20.93
N GLN A 295 12.18 -7.91 -20.75
CA GLN A 295 13.19 -8.00 -19.71
C GLN A 295 12.72 -7.33 -18.43
N ALA A 296 12.56 -8.13 -17.38
CA ALA A 296 12.28 -7.62 -16.04
C ALA A 296 13.48 -6.83 -15.50
N TYR A 297 13.23 -5.61 -15.06
CA TYR A 297 14.25 -4.78 -14.40
C TYR A 297 14.47 -5.25 -12.96
N ILE A 298 15.74 -5.45 -12.59
CA ILE A 298 16.15 -5.70 -11.20
C ILE A 298 16.69 -4.38 -10.62
N GLU A 299 16.02 -3.89 -9.58
CA GLU A 299 16.43 -2.69 -8.82
C GLU A 299 17.91 -2.73 -8.44
N ARG A 300 18.57 -1.58 -8.40
CA ARG A 300 20.00 -1.47 -8.07
C ARG A 300 20.29 -2.05 -6.69
N THR A 301 19.45 -1.77 -5.71
CA THR A 301 19.56 -2.30 -4.34
C THR A 301 19.49 -3.83 -4.25
N LYS A 302 19.02 -4.52 -5.30
CA LYS A 302 18.94 -5.98 -5.37
C LYS A 302 20.07 -6.60 -6.20
N ARG A 303 21.05 -5.81 -6.64
CA ARG A 303 22.16 -6.23 -7.50
C ARG A 303 23.49 -6.05 -6.78
N LYS A 304 24.30 -7.11 -6.73
CA LYS A 304 25.56 -7.17 -5.96
C LYS A 304 26.60 -6.14 -6.38
N GLU A 305 26.59 -5.76 -7.66
CA GLU A 305 27.50 -4.77 -8.21
C GLU A 305 27.13 -3.34 -7.81
N TRP A 306 25.98 -3.13 -7.15
CA TRP A 306 25.53 -1.84 -6.63
C TRP A 306 25.54 -1.81 -5.11
N ALA A 307 25.79 -0.64 -4.54
CA ALA A 307 25.63 -0.38 -3.13
C ALA A 307 24.93 0.97 -2.90
N THR A 308 24.17 1.04 -1.82
CA THR A 308 23.61 2.29 -1.30
C THR A 308 24.64 2.96 -0.43
N VAL A 309 25.00 4.21 -0.75
CA VAL A 309 26.02 4.99 -0.06
C VAL A 309 25.36 6.18 0.60
N GLY A 310 25.39 6.21 1.93
CA GLY A 310 24.96 7.35 2.74
C GLY A 310 25.91 8.52 2.54
N LEU A 311 25.35 9.64 2.09
CA LEU A 311 26.07 10.87 1.75
C LEU A 311 25.90 11.97 2.79
N LEU A 312 24.93 11.80 3.69
CA LEU A 312 24.61 12.73 4.77
C LEU A 312 23.79 12.00 5.82
N GLY A 313 24.08 12.21 7.10
CA GLY A 313 23.22 11.75 8.19
C GLY A 313 23.97 11.03 9.32
N GLN A 314 23.22 10.31 10.16
CA GLN A 314 23.82 9.47 11.20
C GLN A 314 24.04 8.07 10.64
N LEU A 315 25.30 7.68 10.48
CA LEU A 315 25.69 6.45 9.80
C LEU A 315 26.46 5.54 10.75
N VAL A 316 26.17 4.25 10.68
CA VAL A 316 26.98 3.22 11.34
C VAL A 316 28.17 2.92 10.46
N VAL A 317 29.36 2.92 11.05
CA VAL A 317 30.61 2.57 10.38
C VAL A 317 31.32 1.47 11.14
N GLU A 318 32.08 0.67 10.41
CA GLU A 318 33.07 -0.21 11.02
C GLU A 318 34.24 0.63 11.53
N ASP A 319 34.77 0.27 12.70
CA ASP A 319 35.91 0.91 13.34
C ASP A 319 36.92 -0.12 13.85
N ASP A 320 38.17 0.32 14.01
CA ASP A 320 39.30 -0.51 14.46
C ASP A 320 39.36 -0.70 15.98
N GLY A 321 38.33 -0.25 16.71
CA GLY A 321 38.23 -0.30 18.17
C GLY A 321 38.91 0.88 18.88
N THR A 322 39.53 1.82 18.14
CA THR A 322 40.25 2.95 18.74
C THR A 322 39.36 4.17 18.97
N CYS A 323 38.18 4.23 18.35
CA CYS A 323 37.33 5.42 18.36
C CYS A 323 36.56 5.59 19.68
N ASP A 324 36.57 6.80 20.23
CA ASP A 324 35.88 7.14 21.47
C ASP A 324 34.65 8.02 21.22
N VAL A 325 33.60 7.85 22.03
CA VAL A 325 32.45 8.75 22.00
C VAL A 325 32.94 10.17 22.32
N ASN A 326 32.43 11.16 21.58
CA ASN A 326 32.88 12.55 21.63
C ASN A 326 34.29 12.83 21.07
N SER A 327 34.93 11.86 20.43
CA SER A 327 36.15 12.09 19.63
C SER A 327 35.80 12.32 18.15
N TYR A 328 36.83 12.29 17.31
CA TYR A 328 36.71 12.24 15.87
C TYR A 328 37.36 10.97 15.33
N CYS A 329 36.95 10.54 14.14
CA CYS A 329 37.59 9.48 13.38
C CYS A 329 37.96 9.94 11.97
N ASN A 330 39.06 9.38 11.46
CA ASN A 330 39.46 9.40 10.06
C ASN A 330 39.27 8.02 9.45
N VAL A 331 39.52 7.89 8.14
CA VAL A 331 39.38 6.63 7.42
C VAL A 331 40.74 6.01 7.17
N LEU A 332 40.87 4.70 7.32
CA LEU A 332 41.99 3.91 6.82
C LEU A 332 41.45 2.57 6.29
N ALA A 333 41.69 2.26 5.02
CA ALA A 333 41.19 1.04 4.37
C ALA A 333 39.67 0.80 4.58
N GLY A 334 38.88 1.86 4.50
CA GLY A 334 37.43 1.83 4.69
C GLY A 334 36.95 1.73 6.12
N ILE A 335 37.86 1.73 7.11
CA ILE A 335 37.57 1.58 8.53
C ILE A 335 37.78 2.91 9.25
N ALA A 336 36.90 3.25 10.20
CA ALA A 336 37.10 4.37 11.09
C ALA A 336 38.27 4.12 12.06
N THR A 337 39.17 5.08 12.17
CA THR A 337 40.28 5.08 13.12
C THR A 337 40.31 6.40 13.88
N HIS A 338 40.64 6.37 15.18
CA HIS A 338 40.65 7.56 16.03
C HIS A 338 41.60 8.63 15.49
N THR A 339 41.18 9.89 15.59
CA THR A 339 42.02 11.04 15.29
C THR A 339 41.80 12.18 16.27
N SER A 340 42.86 12.93 16.55
CA SER A 340 42.78 14.19 17.30
C SER A 340 42.46 15.38 16.39
N ALA A 341 42.51 15.20 15.06
CA ALA A 341 42.16 16.24 14.11
C ALA A 341 40.64 16.39 14.02
N ASN A 342 40.13 17.62 14.12
CA ASN A 342 38.71 17.93 13.98
C ASN A 342 38.33 18.43 12.57
N TYR A 343 39.31 18.63 11.70
CA TYR A 343 39.12 19.04 10.30
C TYR A 343 39.34 17.84 9.38
N GLY A 344 38.42 17.63 8.43
CA GLY A 344 38.46 16.47 7.53
C GLY A 344 38.14 15.13 8.22
N SER A 345 37.52 15.17 9.40
CA SER A 345 37.19 14.01 10.22
C SER A 345 35.70 13.95 10.59
N TYR A 346 35.24 12.80 11.07
CA TYR A 346 33.84 12.54 11.40
C TYR A 346 33.62 12.47 12.90
N ARG A 347 32.55 13.10 13.38
CA ARG A 347 32.20 13.13 14.80
C ARG A 347 31.66 11.77 15.23
N VAL A 348 32.25 11.17 16.27
CA VAL A 348 31.74 9.93 16.88
C VAL A 348 30.64 10.28 17.88
N LEU A 349 29.43 9.76 17.63
CA LEU A 349 28.23 10.02 18.41
C LEU A 349 28.00 8.94 19.49
N LYS A 350 28.23 7.67 19.13
CA LYS A 350 27.94 6.52 19.99
C LYS A 350 28.79 5.33 19.60
N ARG A 351 29.26 4.54 20.57
CA ARG A 351 29.78 3.20 20.34
C ARG A 351 28.65 2.19 20.42
N LEU A 352 28.56 1.30 19.43
CA LEU A 352 27.50 0.31 19.33
C LEU A 352 27.97 -1.05 19.83
N ASP A 353 29.19 -1.44 19.45
CA ASP A 353 29.89 -2.64 19.93
C ASP A 353 31.42 -2.45 19.82
N ASP A 354 32.19 -3.54 19.84
CA ASP A 354 33.66 -3.55 19.79
C ASP A 354 34.23 -3.00 18.47
N ASN A 355 33.47 -3.05 17.38
CA ASN A 355 33.93 -2.73 16.02
C ASN A 355 32.97 -1.82 15.23
N HIS A 356 31.92 -1.31 15.86
CA HIS A 356 30.96 -0.41 15.22
C HIS A 356 30.68 0.83 16.06
N ILE A 357 30.68 1.97 15.37
CA ILE A 357 30.33 3.26 15.93
C ILE A 357 29.30 3.97 15.06
N LEU A 358 28.50 4.83 15.68
CA LEU A 358 27.63 5.77 15.00
C LEU A 358 28.37 7.10 14.83
N ILE A 359 28.45 7.58 13.60
CA ILE A 359 29.04 8.87 13.26
C ILE A 359 28.00 9.85 12.70
N LEU A 360 28.31 11.14 12.74
CA LEU A 360 27.64 12.14 11.90
C LEU A 360 28.46 12.35 10.62
N PHE A 361 27.91 11.94 9.48
CA PHE A 361 28.46 12.18 8.16
C PHE A 361 27.86 13.47 7.58
N ARG A 362 28.70 14.41 7.14
CA ARG A 362 28.32 15.76 6.76
C ARG A 362 29.15 16.32 5.63
#